data_AF-Q23753-F1
#
_entry.id   AF-Q23753-F1
#
_cell.length_a   1.000
_cell.length_b   1.000
_cell.length_c   1.000
_cell.angle_alpha   90.00
_cell.angle_beta   90.00
_cell.angle_gamma   90.00
#
_symmetry.space_group_name_H-M   'P 1'
#
loop_
_entity.id
_entity.type
_entity.pdbx_description
1 polymer ?
#
loop_
_entity_poly.entity_id
_entity_poly.type
_entity_poly.pdbx_seq_one_letter_code
_entity_poly.pdbx_strand_id
1 'polypeptide(L)' 'EQKKYLSSSERAEMATLLNVTETQVKI' A
#
# COMPACT_ATOMS: atom_id res chain seq x y z
N GLU A 1 9.86 -0.54 15.68
CA GLU A 1 8.47 -0.11 15.44
C GLU A 1 8.08 -0.41 14.00
N GLN A 2 7.06 -1.23 13.76
CA GLN A 2 6.51 -1.38 12.41
C GLN A 2 5.63 -0.16 12.10
N LYS A 3 5.88 0.51 10.97
CA LYS A 3 5.08 1.66 10.54
C LYS A 3 3.61 1.24 10.45
N LYS A 4 2.74 1.87 11.24
CA LYS A 4 1.28 1.65 11.23
C LYS A 4 0.59 2.14 9.96
N TYR A 5 1.22 3.03 9.20
CA TYR A 5 0.65 3.63 8.00
C TYR A 5 1.68 3.70 6.88
N LEU A 6 1.25 3.32 5.68
CA LEU A 6 2.02 3.47 4.45
C LEU A 6 1.82 4.87 3.88
N SER A 7 2.89 5.46 3.36
CA SER A 7 2.82 6.65 2.50
C SER A 7 2.16 6.33 1.15
N SER A 8 1.79 7.35 0.38
CA SER A 8 1.19 7.15 -0.95
C SER A 8 2.09 6.35 -1.89
N SER A 9 3.40 6.62 -1.89
CA SER A 9 4.37 5.89 -2.71
C SER A 9 4.51 4.43 -2.26
N GLU A 10 4.58 4.18 -0.96
CA GLU A 10 4.63 2.80 -0.41
C GLU A 10 3.34 2.02 -0.72
N ARG A 11 2.17 2.69 -0.77
CA ARG A 11 0.91 2.07 -1.20
C ARG A 11 0.89 1.72 -2.69
N ALA A 12 1.42 2.57 -3.55
CA ALA A 12 1.48 2.33 -4.99
C ALA A 12 2.36 1.11 -5.33
N GLU A 13 3.52 1.00 -4.68
CA GLU A 13 4.39 -0.17 -4.79
C GLU A 13 3.68 -1.44 -4.30
N MET A 14 3.04 -1.39 -3.12
CA MET A 14 2.33 -2.54 -2.56
C MET A 14 1.14 -2.98 -3.43
N ALA A 15 0.40 -2.03 -4.00
CA ALA A 15 -0.68 -2.31 -4.94
C ALA A 15 -0.16 -3.07 -6.17
N THR A 16 0.96 -2.61 -6.73
CA THR A 16 1.61 -3.24 -7.89
C THR A 16 2.09 -4.66 -7.55
N LEU A 17 2.78 -4.83 -6.41
CA LEU A 17 3.32 -6.13 -5.98
C LEU A 17 2.23 -7.17 -5.72
N LEU A 18 1.11 -6.75 -5.14
CA LEU A 18 -0.01 -7.62 -4.81
C LEU A 18 -1.02 -7.75 -5.96
N ASN A 19 -0.77 -7.07 -7.09
CA ASN A 19 -1.66 -7.02 -8.24
C ASN A 19 -3.09 -6.59 -7.86
N VAL A 20 -3.18 -5.59 -6.98
CA VAL A 20 -4.42 -4.94 -6.53
C VAL A 20 -4.36 -3.45 -6.81
N THR A 21 -5.47 -2.74 -6.58
CA THR A 21 -5.53 -1.27 -6.69
C THR A 21 -5.12 -0.58 -5.39
N GLU A 22 -4.63 0.66 -5.45
CA GLU A 22 -4.31 1.46 -4.26
C GLU A 22 -5.50 1.60 -3.30
N THR A 23 -6.72 1.62 -3.83
CA THR A 23 -7.97 1.62 -3.06
C THR A 23 -8.19 0.35 -2.26
N GLN A 24 -7.69 -0.80 -2.73
CA GLN A 24 -7.77 -2.08 -2.02
C GLN A 24 -6.66 -2.24 -0.97
N VAL A 25 -5.58 -1.46 -1.07
CA VAL A 25 -4.51 -1.39 -0.05
C VAL A 25 -4.94 -0.55 1.17
N LYS A 26 -6.03 0.22 1.05
CA LYS A 26 -6.65 0.91 2.19
C LYS A 26 -7.42 -0.10 3.04
N ILE A 27 -6.86 -0.47 4.19
CA ILE A 27 -7.56 -1.09 5.33
C ILE A 27 -7.27 -0.24 6.56
#